data_AF-A0A0N4Y9N4-F1
#
_entry.id   AF-A0A0N4Y9N4-F1
#
_cell.length_a   1.000
_cell.length_b   1.000
_cell.length_c   1.000
_cell.angle_alpha   90.00
_cell.angle_beta   90.00
_cell.angle_gamma   90.00
#
_symmetry.space_group_name_H-M   'P 1'
#
loop_
_entity.id
_entity.type
_entity.pdbx_description
1 polymer ?
#
loop_
_entity_poly.entity_id
_entity_poly.type
_entity_poly.pdbx_seq_one_letter_code
_entity_poly.pdbx_strand_id
1 'polypeptide(L)'
;MLLERSFVSANNSVTCGLSSVFIQILQLSGHPAILEFIAAAQMKIPSGGVEFMLLTELCSGGSVADLMKNVRLVPEQALKIFYAASRAVCHMHDRKVPITHRDIKIENLLFDMSGRVKLCDFGSATTEIYSPDETWNMARRTHLEEEMQRHTTPMYRAPEILDTYQNFVVGPQQDIWALGCVLFYLCYHVHPFEDSAKLRILNVAYTVPSGFDEFLDVLPVIESCLKVDPIARPLAGDLVERTEALAAVFEVDLKQPVSNVDTGMLRRSQAKLASQEVTWLTSRMCVVPIGRAALDQYDEDDWVPRVAPSGRPFVVFNLTPKTLRGNYQLEPISLSMRSVHPLVPPPIETILRICSSVVTFLRNRPLAAIVFYGLEAHCLLVSSAVLMYCKLIGDASDALDFISNKRRSAQRFSPSQIRTLDLIKNLTSSASVVLFPMSRPMLLCSLSFSSLPILAGIRSGLRPIVEVFVGTSKVWDSIGSKSAFTISKTLSSELEIGHVRLDGQVTVLMSYSRSDPSNPTSKKLLFCLVFHTGAAGELMKFGRADIDVNAPEENNVPTDFRFVLFLQFLLFLQFALFRDSLEGV
;
A
#
# COMPACT_ATOMS: atom_id res chain seq x y z
N MET A 1 -4.58 10.00 7.77
CA MET A 1 -6.00 10.01 7.35
C MET A 1 -6.22 8.86 6.41
N LEU A 2 -7.33 8.15 6.54
CA LEU A 2 -7.75 7.06 5.66
C LEU A 2 -9.01 7.49 4.91
N LEU A 3 -9.13 7.06 3.65
CA LEU A 3 -10.33 7.29 2.84
C LEU A 3 -11.05 5.95 2.64
N GLU A 4 -12.21 5.81 3.25
CA GLU A 4 -13.12 4.69 3.05
C GLU A 4 -14.19 5.04 2.00
N ARG A 5 -14.60 4.05 1.22
CA ARG A 5 -15.60 4.20 0.16
C ARG A 5 -16.73 3.21 0.40
N SER A 6 -17.95 3.72 0.50
CA SER A 6 -19.16 2.92 0.66
C SER A 6 -20.09 3.18 -0.52
N PHE A 7 -20.52 2.10 -1.18
CA PHE A 7 -21.38 2.16 -2.36
C PHE A 7 -22.84 1.95 -1.98
N VAL A 8 -23.73 2.82 -2.45
CA VAL A 8 -25.19 2.67 -2.28
C VAL A 8 -25.86 2.59 -3.65
N SER A 9 -26.51 1.45 -3.91
CA SER A 9 -27.24 1.22 -5.16
C SER A 9 -28.57 2.00 -5.20
N ALA A 10 -28.95 2.46 -6.38
CA ALA A 10 -30.17 3.21 -6.61
C ALA A 10 -31.41 2.30 -6.63
N ASN A 11 -31.96 1.94 -5.46
CA ASN A 11 -33.35 1.51 -5.36
C ASN A 11 -34.11 2.44 -4.39
N ASN A 12 -35.25 2.94 -4.88
CA ASN A 12 -35.92 4.21 -4.52
C ASN A 12 -36.62 4.30 -3.13
N SER A 13 -36.03 3.73 -2.09
CA SER A 13 -36.40 3.98 -0.68
C SER A 13 -35.19 4.00 0.26
N VAL A 14 -34.10 3.36 -0.14
CA VAL A 14 -32.85 3.19 0.62
C VAL A 14 -31.98 4.46 0.60
N THR A 15 -32.13 5.30 -0.43
CA THR A 15 -31.38 6.58 -0.57
C THR A 15 -31.75 7.63 0.48
N CYS A 16 -32.95 7.58 1.05
CA CYS A 16 -33.37 8.46 2.15
C CYS A 16 -33.04 7.91 3.55
N GLY A 17 -32.94 6.59 3.71
CA GLY A 17 -32.60 5.95 4.99
C GLY A 17 -31.10 5.97 5.28
N LEU A 18 -30.25 5.72 4.27
CA LEU A 18 -28.80 5.78 4.46
C LEU A 18 -28.29 7.20 4.64
N SER A 19 -28.96 8.23 4.11
CA SER A 19 -28.58 9.62 4.37
C SER A 19 -28.85 10.03 5.82
N SER A 20 -29.92 9.52 6.46
CA SER A 20 -30.23 9.84 7.86
C SER A 20 -29.33 9.10 8.84
N VAL A 21 -29.08 7.79 8.63
CA VAL A 21 -28.16 7.01 9.47
C VAL A 21 -26.72 7.53 9.33
N PHE A 22 -26.29 7.87 8.12
CA PHE A 22 -24.96 8.45 7.88
C PHE A 22 -24.76 9.78 8.61
N ILE A 23 -25.76 10.67 8.61
CA ILE A 23 -25.71 11.91 9.40
C ILE A 23 -25.61 11.60 10.90
N GLN A 24 -26.34 10.61 11.40
CA GLN A 24 -26.26 10.21 12.80
C GLN A 24 -24.89 9.60 13.15
N ILE A 25 -24.28 8.82 12.25
CA ILE A 25 -22.92 8.28 12.42
C ILE A 25 -21.89 9.42 12.49
N LEU A 26 -21.99 10.42 11.62
CA LEU A 26 -21.09 11.59 11.68
C LEU A 26 -21.21 12.36 13.01
N GLN A 27 -22.37 12.33 13.66
CA GLN A 27 -22.59 12.93 14.98
C GLN A 27 -21.96 12.13 16.14
N LEU A 28 -21.45 10.92 15.88
CA LEU A 28 -20.67 10.15 16.85
C LEU A 28 -19.20 10.63 16.95
N SER A 29 -18.75 11.41 15.96
CA SER A 29 -17.38 11.93 15.92
C SER A 29 -17.06 12.77 17.16
N GLY A 30 -15.81 12.68 17.62
CA GLY A 30 -15.33 13.35 18.83
C GLY A 30 -15.42 12.52 20.11
N HIS A 31 -16.09 11.35 20.10
CA HIS A 31 -15.99 10.41 21.21
C HIS A 31 -14.63 9.67 21.17
N PRO A 32 -13.87 9.59 22.29
CA PRO A 32 -12.49 9.08 22.27
C PRO A 32 -12.36 7.60 21.88
N ALA A 33 -13.43 6.80 22.05
CA ALA A 33 -13.46 5.39 21.70
C ALA A 33 -14.14 5.09 20.35
N ILE A 34 -14.49 6.13 19.58
CA ILE A 34 -15.03 6.00 18.22
C ILE A 34 -14.02 6.64 17.25
N LEU A 35 -13.88 6.05 16.07
CA LEU A 35 -13.04 6.59 15.01
C LEU A 35 -13.51 8.01 14.62
N GLU A 36 -12.58 8.96 14.58
CA GLU A 36 -12.87 10.34 14.22
C GLU A 36 -13.15 10.47 12.72
N PHE A 37 -14.30 11.06 12.40
CA PHE A 37 -14.68 11.45 11.05
C PHE A 37 -14.21 12.86 10.78
N ILE A 38 -13.35 13.01 9.77
CA ILE A 38 -12.72 14.28 9.38
C ILE A 38 -13.56 14.98 8.30
N ALA A 39 -13.96 14.24 7.27
CA ALA A 39 -14.77 14.78 6.18
C ALA A 39 -15.61 13.70 5.51
N ALA A 40 -16.68 14.11 4.84
CA ALA A 40 -17.50 13.25 4.00
C ALA A 40 -17.71 13.91 2.64
N ALA A 41 -17.73 13.10 1.59
CA ALA A 41 -18.10 13.54 0.24
C ALA A 41 -19.13 12.58 -0.36
N GLN A 42 -20.04 13.12 -1.16
CA GLN A 42 -21.06 12.37 -1.87
C GLN A 42 -20.82 12.54 -3.38
N MET A 43 -20.79 11.44 -4.12
CA MET A 43 -20.64 11.44 -5.58
C MET A 43 -21.78 10.66 -6.23
N LYS A 44 -22.38 11.23 -7.28
CA LYS A 44 -23.33 10.47 -8.11
C LYS A 44 -22.54 9.58 -9.06
N ILE A 45 -22.93 8.30 -9.13
CA ILE A 45 -22.28 7.34 -10.01
C ILE A 45 -22.98 7.38 -11.39
N PRO A 46 -22.24 7.37 -12.52
CA PRO A 46 -22.82 7.40 -13.87
C PRO A 46 -23.81 6.26 -14.18
N SER A 47 -23.67 5.11 -13.54
CA SER A 47 -24.57 3.95 -13.68
C SER A 47 -25.89 4.07 -12.90
N GLY A 48 -26.13 5.21 -12.23
CA GLY A 48 -27.17 5.36 -11.21
C GLY A 48 -26.68 4.91 -9.84
N GLY A 49 -26.95 5.71 -8.80
CA GLY A 49 -26.50 5.47 -7.42
C GLY A 49 -25.72 6.64 -6.81
N VAL A 50 -25.36 6.47 -5.55
CA VAL A 50 -24.57 7.43 -4.77
C VAL A 50 -23.41 6.70 -4.10
N GLU A 51 -22.20 7.20 -4.29
CA GLU A 51 -21.00 6.79 -3.54
C GLU A 51 -20.78 7.80 -2.42
N PHE A 52 -20.62 7.30 -1.18
CA PHE A 52 -20.16 8.11 -0.06
C PHE A 52 -18.69 7.81 0.19
N MET A 53 -17.90 8.86 0.32
CA MET A 53 -16.50 8.80 0.72
C MET A 53 -16.37 9.39 2.11
N LEU A 54 -15.78 8.63 3.04
CA LEU A 54 -15.50 9.05 4.40
C LEU A 54 -14.00 9.19 4.58
N LEU A 55 -13.58 10.38 4.98
CA LEU A 55 -12.22 10.66 5.42
C LEU A 55 -12.18 10.54 6.93
N THR A 56 -11.38 9.62 7.45
CA THR A 56 -11.25 9.33 8.87
C THR A 56 -9.82 9.55 9.35
N GLU A 57 -9.65 9.63 10.66
CA GLU A 57 -8.32 9.53 11.27
C GLU A 57 -7.65 8.19 10.92
N LEU A 58 -6.31 8.17 10.91
CA LEU A 58 -5.57 6.93 10.70
C LEU A 58 -5.18 6.35 12.06
N CYS A 59 -5.82 5.24 12.44
CA CYS A 59 -5.40 4.42 13.57
C CYS A 59 -4.23 3.50 13.14
N SER A 60 -3.00 3.99 13.30
CA SER A 60 -1.80 3.30 12.78
C SER A 60 -1.29 2.13 13.63
N GLY A 61 -1.93 1.85 14.76
CA GLY A 61 -1.51 0.83 15.73
C GLY A 61 -1.99 -0.58 15.41
N GLY A 62 -2.70 -0.81 14.30
CA GLY A 62 -3.26 -2.13 13.99
C GLY A 62 -4.66 -2.35 14.55
N SER A 63 -5.25 -3.50 14.22
CA SER A 63 -6.47 -3.98 14.88
C SER A 63 -6.13 -4.77 16.15
N VAL A 64 -7.10 -4.95 17.05
CA VAL A 64 -6.99 -5.89 18.19
C VAL A 64 -6.73 -7.30 17.69
N ALA A 65 -7.34 -7.70 16.57
CA ALA A 65 -7.04 -8.98 15.93
C ALA A 65 -5.55 -9.13 15.56
N ASP A 66 -4.90 -8.06 15.09
CA ASP A 66 -3.47 -8.09 14.77
C ASP A 66 -2.57 -8.24 16.00
N LEU A 67 -2.95 -7.60 17.12
CA LEU A 67 -2.26 -7.77 18.40
C LEU A 67 -2.36 -9.23 18.89
N MET A 68 -3.56 -9.78 18.85
CA MET A 68 -3.84 -11.10 19.41
C MET A 68 -3.16 -12.24 18.63
N LYS A 69 -2.82 -12.07 17.34
CA LYS A 69 -2.06 -13.07 16.58
C LYS A 69 -0.76 -13.52 17.24
N ASN A 70 -0.12 -12.65 18.03
CA ASN A 70 1.20 -12.93 18.62
C ASN A 70 1.24 -12.72 20.14
N VAL A 71 0.15 -12.22 20.74
CA VAL A 71 0.12 -11.80 22.14
C VAL A 71 -1.12 -12.36 22.81
N ARG A 72 -0.92 -13.19 23.84
CA ARG A 72 -1.97 -13.51 24.81
C ARG A 72 -2.13 -12.32 25.74
N LEU A 73 -3.37 -11.85 25.87
CA LEU A 73 -3.68 -10.67 26.67
C LEU A 73 -3.69 -11.02 28.17
N VAL A 74 -3.35 -10.04 28.99
CA VAL A 74 -3.59 -10.06 30.45
C VAL A 74 -4.89 -9.31 30.79
N PRO A 75 -5.49 -9.52 32.00
CA PRO A 75 -6.72 -8.85 32.40
C PRO A 75 -6.73 -7.34 32.20
N GLU A 76 -5.63 -6.66 32.53
CA GLU A 76 -5.47 -5.21 32.30
C GLU A 76 -5.77 -4.81 30.83
N GLN A 77 -5.17 -5.53 29.88
CA GLN A 77 -5.30 -5.23 28.46
C GLN A 77 -6.71 -5.56 27.96
N ALA A 78 -7.26 -6.73 28.36
CA ALA A 78 -8.61 -7.14 28.00
C ALA A 78 -9.66 -6.14 28.51
N LEU A 79 -9.56 -5.70 29.76
CA LEU A 79 -10.46 -4.72 30.37
C LEU A 79 -10.37 -3.35 29.68
N LYS A 80 -9.17 -2.86 29.36
CA LYS A 80 -8.99 -1.59 28.63
C LYS A 80 -9.61 -1.63 27.23
N ILE A 81 -9.40 -2.72 26.49
CA ILE A 81 -9.99 -2.93 25.16
C ILE A 81 -11.52 -3.00 25.26
N PHE A 82 -12.04 -3.82 26.17
CA PHE A 82 -13.47 -4.00 26.36
C PHE A 82 -14.15 -2.71 26.82
N TYR A 83 -13.56 -1.98 27.77
CA TYR A 83 -14.06 -0.69 28.25
C TYR A 83 -14.23 0.33 27.12
N ALA A 84 -13.23 0.44 26.23
CA ALA A 84 -13.31 1.31 25.07
C ALA A 84 -14.47 0.89 24.14
N ALA A 85 -14.59 -0.41 23.84
CA ALA A 85 -15.67 -0.93 23.00
C ALA A 85 -17.05 -0.68 23.64
N SER A 86 -17.23 -0.99 24.92
CA SER A 86 -18.48 -0.75 25.66
C SER A 86 -18.84 0.74 25.71
N ARG A 87 -17.87 1.63 25.90
CA ARG A 87 -18.12 3.09 25.85
C ARG A 87 -18.54 3.58 24.47
N ALA A 88 -17.94 3.04 23.40
CA ALA A 88 -18.33 3.36 22.04
C ALA A 88 -19.78 2.93 21.77
N VAL A 89 -20.12 1.69 22.13
CA VAL A 89 -21.48 1.14 21.97
C VAL A 89 -22.49 1.89 22.84
N CYS A 90 -22.16 2.23 24.09
CA CYS A 90 -22.98 3.06 24.97
C CYS A 90 -23.29 4.41 24.32
N HIS A 91 -22.28 5.09 23.79
CA HIS A 91 -22.45 6.36 23.11
C HIS A 91 -23.40 6.27 21.91
N MET A 92 -23.37 5.17 21.15
CA MET A 92 -24.25 4.89 20.02
C MET A 92 -25.69 4.57 20.45
N HIS A 93 -25.84 3.76 21.50
CA HIS A 93 -27.15 3.33 22.00
C HIS A 93 -27.89 4.46 22.72
N ASP A 94 -27.17 5.38 23.37
CA ASP A 94 -27.73 6.53 24.10
C ASP A 94 -28.17 7.69 23.18
N ARG A 95 -28.00 7.56 21.85
CA ARG A 95 -28.53 8.55 20.92
C ARG A 95 -30.05 8.60 21.03
N LYS A 96 -30.64 9.78 20.78
CA LYS A 96 -32.11 9.97 20.76
C LYS A 96 -32.82 8.94 19.88
N VAL A 97 -32.19 8.60 18.75
CA VAL A 97 -32.52 7.41 17.96
C VAL A 97 -31.33 6.47 18.11
N PRO A 98 -31.47 5.33 18.81
CA PRO A 98 -30.36 4.41 19.04
C PRO A 98 -29.77 3.89 17.73
N ILE A 99 -28.44 3.87 17.65
CA ILE A 99 -27.70 3.32 16.50
C ILE A 99 -27.16 1.95 16.89
N THR A 100 -27.49 0.93 16.10
CA THR A 100 -26.93 -0.42 16.25
C THR A 100 -25.78 -0.60 15.27
N HIS A 101 -24.62 -1.10 15.74
CA HIS A 101 -23.41 -1.24 14.91
C HIS A 101 -23.48 -2.43 13.95
N ARG A 102 -24.01 -3.58 14.40
CA ARG A 102 -24.18 -4.85 13.64
C ARG A 102 -22.89 -5.60 13.25
N ASP A 103 -21.71 -4.98 13.34
CA ASP A 103 -20.43 -5.65 13.05
C ASP A 103 -19.36 -5.43 14.14
N ILE A 104 -19.72 -5.60 15.41
CA ILE A 104 -18.76 -5.55 16.53
C ILE A 104 -17.92 -6.84 16.54
N LYS A 105 -16.61 -6.69 16.37
CA LYS A 105 -15.61 -7.77 16.37
C LYS A 105 -14.21 -7.21 16.62
N ILE A 106 -13.24 -8.06 16.96
CA ILE A 106 -11.87 -7.65 17.27
C ILE A 106 -11.11 -7.01 16.09
N GLU A 107 -11.53 -7.28 14.86
CA GLU A 107 -10.98 -6.66 13.65
C GLU A 107 -11.39 -5.18 13.52
N ASN A 108 -12.57 -4.83 14.03
CA ASN A 108 -13.13 -3.47 13.96
C ASN A 108 -12.77 -2.61 15.20
N LEU A 109 -11.89 -3.11 16.07
CA LEU A 109 -11.30 -2.36 17.18
C LEU A 109 -9.85 -2.01 16.80
N LEU A 110 -9.59 -0.73 16.55
CA LEU A 110 -8.28 -0.25 16.09
C LEU A 110 -7.51 0.47 17.19
N PHE A 111 -6.19 0.35 17.16
CA PHE A 111 -5.29 1.13 18.01
C PHE A 111 -4.85 2.42 17.32
N ASP A 112 -5.00 3.55 18.01
CA ASP A 112 -4.38 4.80 17.58
C ASP A 112 -2.85 4.81 17.84
N MET A 113 -2.19 5.91 17.44
CA MET A 113 -0.74 6.11 17.65
C MET A 113 -0.31 6.04 19.13
N SER A 114 -1.23 6.29 20.06
CA SER A 114 -0.98 6.29 21.49
C SER A 114 -1.29 4.96 22.16
N GLY A 115 -1.83 3.97 21.43
CA GLY A 115 -2.26 2.67 21.97
C GLY A 115 -3.66 2.69 22.60
N ARG A 116 -4.50 3.66 22.25
CA ARG A 116 -5.92 3.70 22.66
C ARG A 116 -6.78 3.00 21.62
N VAL A 117 -7.84 2.36 22.07
CA VAL A 117 -8.76 1.59 21.23
C VAL A 117 -9.91 2.46 20.73
N LYS A 118 -10.21 2.35 19.44
CA LYS A 118 -11.32 3.03 18.76
C LYS A 118 -12.12 2.03 17.93
N LEU A 119 -13.44 2.10 18.01
CA LEU A 119 -14.35 1.35 17.16
C LEU A 119 -14.42 1.98 15.77
N CYS A 120 -14.34 1.14 14.72
CA CYS A 120 -14.45 1.54 13.32
C CYS A 120 -15.47 0.68 12.55
N ASP A 121 -15.60 0.97 11.24
CA ASP A 121 -16.46 0.26 10.28
C ASP A 121 -17.96 0.32 10.58
N PHE A 122 -18.52 1.52 10.40
CA PHE A 122 -19.95 1.78 10.55
C PHE A 122 -20.74 1.47 9.27
N GLY A 123 -20.15 0.79 8.28
CA GLY A 123 -20.79 0.49 6.99
C GLY A 123 -22.04 -0.37 7.11
N SER A 124 -22.13 -1.13 8.21
CA SER A 124 -23.30 -1.95 8.56
C SER A 124 -24.19 -1.31 9.62
N ALA A 125 -23.91 -0.12 10.13
CA ALA A 125 -24.73 0.44 11.21
C ALA A 125 -26.17 0.79 10.75
N THR A 126 -27.13 0.74 11.67
CA THR A 126 -28.54 1.02 11.39
C THR A 126 -29.25 1.64 12.59
N THR A 127 -30.32 2.40 12.33
CA THR A 127 -31.26 2.86 13.35
C THR A 127 -32.56 2.05 13.36
N GLU A 128 -32.68 1.06 12.47
CA GLU A 128 -33.86 0.22 12.38
C GLU A 128 -33.93 -0.76 13.56
N ILE A 129 -35.12 -0.86 14.14
CA ILE A 129 -35.45 -1.82 15.20
C ILE A 129 -36.61 -2.66 14.69
N TYR A 130 -36.40 -3.97 14.61
CA TYR A 130 -37.44 -4.90 14.19
C TYR A 130 -38.13 -5.45 15.43
N SER A 131 -39.34 -4.97 15.69
CA SER A 131 -40.19 -5.45 16.76
C SER A 131 -41.34 -6.27 16.16
N PRO A 132 -41.34 -7.61 16.33
CA PRO A 132 -42.44 -8.45 15.85
C PRO A 132 -43.79 -7.99 16.41
N ASP A 133 -44.69 -7.61 15.52
CA ASP A 133 -46.06 -7.18 15.82
C ASP A 133 -47.08 -8.08 15.07
N GLU A 134 -48.37 -7.70 15.09
CA GLU A 134 -49.43 -8.43 14.35
C GLU A 134 -49.18 -8.53 12.84
N THR A 135 -48.30 -7.68 12.30
CA THR A 135 -47.94 -7.65 10.87
C THR A 135 -46.63 -8.42 10.56
N TRP A 136 -46.05 -9.11 11.56
CA TRP A 136 -44.84 -9.94 11.44
C TRP A 136 -45.10 -11.27 10.71
N ASN A 137 -45.20 -11.18 9.38
CA ASN A 137 -45.43 -12.32 8.48
C ASN A 137 -44.13 -12.96 7.95
N MET A 138 -44.24 -14.00 7.12
CA MET A 138 -43.08 -14.69 6.54
C MET A 138 -42.21 -13.76 5.70
N ALA A 139 -42.81 -12.86 4.92
CA ALA A 139 -42.07 -11.94 4.07
C ALA A 139 -41.16 -10.99 4.88
N ARG A 140 -41.65 -10.48 6.04
CA ARG A 140 -40.82 -9.65 6.94
C ARG A 140 -39.68 -10.44 7.58
N ARG A 141 -39.91 -11.71 7.95
CA ARG A 141 -38.84 -12.60 8.45
C ARG A 141 -37.78 -12.83 7.39
N THR A 142 -38.18 -13.20 6.17
CA THR A 142 -37.25 -13.38 5.05
C THR A 142 -36.45 -12.10 4.76
N HIS A 143 -37.10 -10.94 4.80
CA HIS A 143 -36.43 -9.66 4.62
C HIS A 143 -35.37 -9.39 5.70
N LEU A 144 -35.72 -9.61 6.97
CA LEU A 144 -34.77 -9.50 8.09
C LEU A 144 -33.59 -10.47 7.92
N GLU A 145 -33.86 -11.73 7.56
CA GLU A 145 -32.83 -12.75 7.36
C GLU A 145 -31.86 -12.36 6.22
N GLU A 146 -32.38 -11.85 5.10
CA GLU A 146 -31.56 -11.34 4.00
C GLU A 146 -30.71 -10.12 4.40
N GLU A 147 -31.30 -9.18 5.15
CA GLU A 147 -30.60 -8.00 5.65
C GLU A 147 -29.47 -8.36 6.63
N MET A 148 -29.74 -9.27 7.56
CA MET A 148 -28.73 -9.74 8.51
C MET A 148 -27.65 -10.57 7.80
N GLN A 149 -28.00 -11.35 6.77
CA GLN A 149 -27.04 -12.13 6.00
C GLN A 149 -26.01 -11.23 5.27
N ARG A 150 -26.42 -10.03 4.84
CA ARG A 150 -25.55 -9.06 4.14
C ARG A 150 -24.69 -8.21 5.08
N HIS A 151 -25.20 -7.87 6.27
CA HIS A 151 -24.63 -6.81 7.10
C HIS A 151 -24.07 -7.28 8.46
N THR A 152 -23.91 -8.59 8.68
CA THR A 152 -23.37 -9.12 9.95
C THR A 152 -22.36 -10.24 9.72
N THR A 153 -21.38 -10.35 10.61
CA THR A 153 -20.41 -11.47 10.62
C THR A 153 -21.04 -12.71 11.27
N PRO A 154 -21.15 -13.87 10.58
CA PRO A 154 -21.93 -15.02 11.04
C PRO A 154 -21.64 -15.53 12.46
N MET A 155 -20.36 -15.56 12.87
CA MET A 155 -19.96 -16.07 14.20
C MET A 155 -20.35 -15.14 15.35
N TYR A 156 -20.58 -13.84 15.09
CA TYR A 156 -20.98 -12.86 16.10
C TYR A 156 -22.50 -12.63 16.16
N ARG A 157 -23.29 -13.33 15.34
CA ARG A 157 -24.75 -13.16 15.29
C ARG A 157 -25.40 -13.59 16.61
N ALA A 158 -26.32 -12.76 17.08
CA ALA A 158 -27.11 -13.04 18.26
C ALA A 158 -28.24 -14.07 17.97
N PRO A 159 -28.75 -14.81 18.98
CA PRO A 159 -29.81 -15.80 18.83
C PRO A 159 -31.07 -15.30 18.09
N GLU A 160 -31.52 -14.08 18.39
CA GLU A 160 -32.70 -13.44 17.79
C GLU A 160 -32.57 -13.19 16.27
N ILE A 161 -31.34 -13.15 15.75
CA ILE A 161 -31.06 -13.05 14.32
C ILE A 161 -31.10 -14.43 13.65
N LEU A 162 -30.70 -15.48 14.38
CA LEU A 162 -30.60 -16.84 13.86
C LEU A 162 -31.92 -17.61 13.90
N ASP A 163 -32.81 -17.23 14.82
CA ASP A 163 -34.14 -17.79 14.98
C ASP A 163 -35.20 -16.69 15.11
N THR A 164 -35.66 -16.21 13.95
CA THR A 164 -36.70 -15.18 13.82
C THR A 164 -38.10 -15.66 14.23
N TYR A 165 -38.26 -16.94 14.58
CA TYR A 165 -39.53 -17.52 15.01
C TYR A 165 -39.78 -17.35 16.51
N GLN A 166 -38.74 -17.08 17.30
CA GLN A 166 -38.88 -16.73 18.72
C GLN A 166 -39.49 -15.34 18.94
N ASN A 167 -39.63 -14.54 17.87
CA ASN A 167 -40.25 -13.23 17.86
C ASN A 167 -39.64 -12.24 18.88
N PHE A 168 -38.35 -12.39 19.20
CA PHE A 168 -37.62 -11.37 19.95
C PHE A 168 -37.39 -10.12 19.10
N VAL A 169 -37.24 -8.98 19.79
CA VAL A 169 -36.88 -7.71 19.15
C VAL A 169 -35.43 -7.78 18.66
N VAL A 170 -35.20 -7.40 17.41
CA VAL A 170 -33.85 -7.24 16.83
C VAL A 170 -33.50 -5.76 16.81
N GLY A 171 -32.45 -5.38 17.54
CA GLY A 171 -32.04 -4.00 17.74
C GLY A 171 -30.70 -3.90 18.49
N PRO A 172 -30.50 -2.85 19.32
CA PRO A 172 -29.22 -2.59 19.99
C PRO A 172 -28.63 -3.74 20.81
N GLN A 173 -29.49 -4.59 21.41
CA GLN A 173 -29.05 -5.72 22.24
C GLN A 173 -28.24 -6.79 21.49
N GLN A 174 -28.24 -6.78 20.15
CA GLN A 174 -27.34 -7.65 19.37
C GLN A 174 -25.87 -7.23 19.51
N ASP A 175 -25.58 -5.94 19.68
CA ASP A 175 -24.22 -5.45 19.90
C ASP A 175 -23.72 -5.88 21.29
N ILE A 176 -24.62 -5.98 22.29
CA ILE A 176 -24.30 -6.50 23.62
C ILE A 176 -23.88 -7.98 23.58
N TRP A 177 -24.58 -8.78 22.78
CA TRP A 177 -24.18 -10.17 22.52
C TRP A 177 -22.79 -10.23 21.87
N ALA A 178 -22.57 -9.43 20.83
CA ALA A 178 -21.29 -9.38 20.12
C ALA A 178 -20.14 -8.91 21.05
N LEU A 179 -20.38 -7.93 21.93
CA LEU A 179 -19.45 -7.53 22.99
C LEU A 179 -19.12 -8.70 23.94
N GLY A 180 -20.10 -9.52 24.31
CA GLY A 180 -19.88 -10.75 25.07
C GLY A 180 -18.95 -11.74 24.36
N CYS A 181 -19.15 -11.95 23.05
CA CYS A 181 -18.26 -12.77 22.23
C CYS A 181 -16.85 -12.19 22.14
N VAL A 182 -16.72 -10.87 21.95
CA VAL A 182 -15.43 -10.17 21.95
C VAL A 182 -14.72 -10.36 23.29
N LEU A 183 -15.38 -10.09 24.42
CA LEU A 183 -14.77 -10.23 25.75
C LEU A 183 -14.30 -11.67 26.02
N PHE A 184 -15.11 -12.67 25.65
CA PHE A 184 -14.70 -14.07 25.73
C PHE A 184 -13.44 -14.32 24.89
N TYR A 185 -13.41 -13.83 23.66
CA TYR A 185 -12.24 -13.99 22.79
C TYR A 185 -10.99 -13.32 23.37
N LEU A 186 -11.12 -12.09 23.92
CA LEU A 186 -10.03 -11.36 24.58
C LEU A 186 -9.43 -12.15 25.75
N CYS A 187 -10.26 -12.84 26.53
CA CYS A 187 -9.84 -13.61 27.70
C CYS A 187 -9.21 -14.95 27.32
N TYR A 188 -9.85 -15.69 26.41
CA TYR A 188 -9.55 -17.11 26.19
C TYR A 188 -8.88 -17.43 24.85
N HIS A 189 -8.72 -16.43 23.98
CA HIS A 189 -8.08 -16.53 22.66
C HIS A 189 -8.75 -17.52 21.69
N VAL A 190 -9.98 -17.92 21.98
CA VAL A 190 -10.82 -18.86 21.22
C VAL A 190 -12.22 -18.27 21.16
N HIS A 191 -12.91 -18.37 20.02
CA HIS A 191 -14.27 -17.81 19.92
C HIS A 191 -15.27 -18.73 20.62
N PRO A 192 -16.26 -18.21 21.38
CA PRO A 192 -17.14 -19.07 22.19
C PRO A 192 -17.94 -20.07 21.34
N PHE A 193 -18.20 -19.74 20.06
CA PHE A 193 -19.01 -20.52 19.14
C PHE A 193 -18.29 -20.89 17.82
N GLU A 194 -17.01 -21.27 17.84
CA GLU A 194 -16.29 -21.80 16.65
C GLU A 194 -17.03 -23.00 16.00
N ASP A 195 -16.88 -23.12 14.67
CA ASP A 195 -17.38 -24.18 13.76
C ASP A 195 -18.73 -24.84 14.13
N SER A 196 -19.79 -24.52 13.36
CA SER A 196 -21.19 -24.91 13.61
C SER A 196 -21.96 -23.99 14.58
N ALA A 197 -21.81 -22.68 14.37
CA ALA A 197 -22.30 -21.61 15.24
C ALA A 197 -23.81 -21.65 15.57
N LYS A 198 -24.69 -22.06 14.64
CA LYS A 198 -26.14 -21.83 14.82
C LYS A 198 -26.74 -22.53 16.05
N LEU A 199 -26.62 -23.86 16.16
CA LEU A 199 -27.22 -24.60 17.28
C LEU A 199 -26.56 -24.27 18.61
N ARG A 200 -25.24 -24.01 18.62
CA ARG A 200 -24.51 -23.63 19.83
C ARG A 200 -24.92 -22.26 20.32
N ILE A 201 -25.08 -21.28 19.43
CA ILE A 201 -25.57 -19.94 19.76
C ILE A 201 -26.99 -20.01 20.33
N LEU A 202 -27.91 -20.74 19.68
CA LEU A 202 -29.30 -20.85 20.12
C LEU A 202 -29.45 -21.49 21.51
N ASN A 203 -28.50 -22.32 21.92
CA ASN A 203 -28.48 -22.95 23.26
C ASN A 203 -27.47 -22.33 24.22
N VAL A 204 -26.77 -21.26 23.82
CA VAL A 204 -25.66 -20.64 24.59
C VAL A 204 -24.63 -21.70 25.03
N ALA A 205 -24.31 -22.63 24.13
CA ALA A 205 -23.44 -23.76 24.41
C ALA A 205 -21.97 -23.44 24.07
N TYR A 206 -21.23 -22.92 25.05
CA TYR A 206 -19.78 -22.71 24.98
C TYR A 206 -19.06 -23.32 26.19
N THR A 207 -17.76 -23.59 26.02
CA THR A 207 -16.91 -24.16 27.08
C THR A 207 -15.82 -23.17 27.40
N VAL A 208 -15.61 -22.89 28.69
CA VAL A 208 -14.50 -22.06 29.16
C VAL A 208 -13.23 -22.92 29.16
N PRO A 209 -12.17 -22.56 28.41
CA PRO A 209 -10.91 -23.28 28.43
C PRO A 209 -10.24 -23.24 29.82
N SER A 210 -9.58 -24.33 30.22
CA SER A 210 -8.78 -24.36 31.45
C SER A 210 -7.44 -23.63 31.30
N GLY A 211 -6.86 -23.18 32.42
CA GLY A 211 -5.56 -22.47 32.42
C GLY A 211 -5.65 -20.97 32.14
N PHE A 212 -6.79 -20.37 32.47
CA PHE A 212 -7.11 -18.94 32.32
C PHE A 212 -7.75 -18.39 33.62
N ASP A 213 -7.25 -18.84 34.77
CA ASP A 213 -7.82 -18.52 36.09
C ASP A 213 -7.77 -17.01 36.38
N GLU A 214 -6.86 -16.28 35.73
CA GLU A 214 -6.76 -14.82 35.81
C GLU A 214 -7.99 -14.07 35.26
N PHE A 215 -8.90 -14.74 34.55
CA PHE A 215 -10.12 -14.17 33.97
C PHE A 215 -11.41 -14.61 34.67
N LEU A 216 -11.34 -15.36 35.79
CA LEU A 216 -12.52 -15.89 36.48
C LEU A 216 -13.50 -14.79 36.92
N ASP A 217 -12.98 -13.65 37.41
CA ASP A 217 -13.83 -12.52 37.82
C ASP A 217 -14.50 -11.80 36.64
N VAL A 218 -13.99 -12.00 35.41
CA VAL A 218 -14.55 -11.42 34.18
C VAL A 218 -15.69 -12.28 33.63
N LEU A 219 -15.71 -13.58 33.91
CA LEU A 219 -16.70 -14.53 33.39
C LEU A 219 -18.17 -14.13 33.66
N PRO A 220 -18.56 -13.62 34.85
CA PRO A 220 -19.94 -13.16 35.10
C PRO A 220 -20.40 -12.05 34.15
N VAL A 221 -19.50 -11.19 33.67
CA VAL A 221 -19.83 -10.15 32.67
C VAL A 221 -20.13 -10.81 31.33
N ILE A 222 -19.29 -11.75 30.90
CA ILE A 222 -19.52 -12.52 29.67
C ILE A 222 -20.87 -13.26 29.72
N GLU A 223 -21.14 -13.96 30.82
CA GLU A 223 -22.38 -14.72 31.02
C GLU A 223 -23.63 -13.83 31.04
N SER A 224 -23.50 -12.57 31.46
CA SER A 224 -24.57 -11.58 31.42
C SER A 224 -24.88 -11.10 30.00
N CYS A 225 -23.87 -11.02 29.12
CA CYS A 225 -24.04 -10.66 27.71
C CYS A 225 -24.61 -11.82 26.88
N LEU A 226 -24.15 -13.05 27.15
CA LEU A 226 -24.51 -14.24 26.39
C LEU A 226 -25.83 -14.85 26.90
N LYS A 227 -26.95 -14.13 26.74
CA LYS A 227 -28.30 -14.61 27.02
C LYS A 227 -29.12 -14.75 25.73
N VAL A 228 -29.96 -15.80 25.66
CA VAL A 228 -30.86 -16.03 24.52
C VAL A 228 -31.83 -14.88 24.35
N ASP A 229 -32.54 -14.52 25.43
CA ASP A 229 -33.45 -13.38 25.46
C ASP A 229 -32.65 -12.05 25.46
N PRO A 230 -32.85 -11.17 24.47
CA PRO A 230 -32.17 -9.88 24.41
C PRO A 230 -32.46 -8.95 25.60
N ILE A 231 -33.64 -9.05 26.22
CA ILE A 231 -34.04 -8.21 27.37
C ILE A 231 -33.32 -8.64 28.65
N ALA A 232 -32.89 -9.90 28.72
CA ALA A 232 -32.10 -10.41 29.85
C ALA A 232 -30.63 -9.97 29.82
N ARG A 233 -30.18 -9.36 28.72
CA ARG A 233 -28.82 -8.81 28.58
C ARG A 233 -28.75 -7.40 29.21
N PRO A 234 -27.60 -7.01 29.79
CA PRO A 234 -27.40 -5.65 30.30
C PRO A 234 -27.50 -4.59 29.19
N LEU A 235 -27.67 -3.34 29.57
CA LEU A 235 -27.45 -2.21 28.67
C LEU A 235 -25.94 -1.94 28.52
N ALA A 236 -25.56 -1.24 27.46
CA ALA A 236 -24.17 -0.86 27.24
C ALA A 236 -23.58 -0.02 28.40
N GLY A 237 -24.38 0.85 29.02
CA GLY A 237 -23.99 1.61 30.20
C GLY A 237 -23.67 0.72 31.41
N ASP A 238 -24.46 -0.33 31.65
CA ASP A 238 -24.20 -1.29 32.73
C ASP A 238 -22.86 -2.03 32.51
N LEU A 239 -22.50 -2.30 31.25
CA LEU A 239 -21.21 -2.91 30.91
C LEU A 239 -20.04 -1.96 31.21
N VAL A 240 -20.20 -0.67 30.97
CA VAL A 240 -19.20 0.34 31.34
C VAL A 240 -18.98 0.32 32.86
N GLU A 241 -20.06 0.39 33.65
CA GLU A 241 -19.99 0.36 35.12
C GLU A 241 -19.38 -0.95 35.66
N ARG A 242 -19.79 -2.10 35.12
CA ARG A 242 -19.23 -3.41 35.50
C ARG A 242 -17.74 -3.52 35.18
N THR A 243 -17.31 -2.97 34.05
CA THR A 243 -15.90 -2.96 33.67
C THR A 243 -15.08 -2.04 34.58
N GLU A 244 -15.63 -0.90 34.99
CA GLU A 244 -15.00 0.00 35.97
C GLU A 244 -14.87 -0.67 37.35
N ALA A 245 -15.90 -1.39 37.79
CA ALA A 245 -15.85 -2.17 39.03
C ALA A 245 -14.77 -3.26 38.98
N LEU A 246 -14.68 -4.01 37.88
CA LEU A 246 -13.60 -4.99 37.68
C LEU A 246 -12.23 -4.31 37.65
N ALA A 247 -12.09 -3.21 36.93
CA ALA A 247 -10.83 -2.48 36.87
C ALA A 247 -10.36 -2.00 38.24
N ALA A 248 -11.27 -1.60 39.13
CA ALA A 248 -10.93 -1.28 40.51
C ALA A 248 -10.38 -2.50 41.29
N VAL A 249 -10.97 -3.69 41.09
CA VAL A 249 -10.48 -4.95 41.69
C VAL A 249 -9.10 -5.34 41.17
N PHE A 250 -8.86 -5.15 39.87
CA PHE A 250 -7.58 -5.46 39.22
C PHE A 250 -6.54 -4.32 39.30
N GLU A 251 -6.85 -3.21 39.99
CA GLU A 251 -6.00 -2.00 40.08
C GLU A 251 -5.60 -1.42 38.70
N VAL A 252 -6.53 -1.45 37.74
CA VAL A 252 -6.31 -1.02 36.34
C VAL A 252 -6.82 0.40 36.12
N ASP A 253 -5.95 1.30 35.64
CA ASP A 253 -6.38 2.62 35.12
C ASP A 253 -6.88 2.49 33.67
N LEU A 254 -8.20 2.40 33.51
CA LEU A 254 -8.89 2.29 32.21
C LEU A 254 -8.68 3.50 31.29
N LYS A 255 -8.21 4.65 31.80
CA LYS A 255 -7.97 5.85 31.00
C LYS A 255 -6.59 5.85 30.34
N GLN A 256 -5.69 4.98 30.76
CA GLN A 256 -4.37 4.82 30.13
C GLN A 256 -4.47 4.00 28.84
N PRO A 257 -3.52 4.19 27.90
CA PRO A 257 -3.38 3.30 26.77
C PRO A 257 -3.18 1.84 27.17
N VAL A 258 -3.46 0.94 26.23
CA VAL A 258 -3.17 -0.49 26.40
C VAL A 258 -1.66 -0.70 26.45
N SER A 259 -1.18 -1.36 27.50
CA SER A 259 0.24 -1.63 27.73
C SER A 259 0.80 -2.62 26.70
N ASN A 260 2.09 -2.49 26.36
CA ASN A 260 2.84 -3.39 25.46
C ASN A 260 2.29 -3.56 24.03
N VAL A 261 1.49 -2.61 23.54
CA VAL A 261 1.16 -2.55 22.11
C VAL A 261 2.34 -1.94 21.36
N ASP A 262 3.21 -2.78 20.75
CA ASP A 262 4.24 -2.28 19.83
C ASP A 262 3.59 -1.83 18.53
N THR A 263 3.09 -0.59 18.54
CA THR A 263 2.53 0.09 17.38
C THR A 263 3.54 0.17 16.22
N GLY A 264 4.85 0.08 16.48
CA GLY A 264 5.90 0.04 15.47
C GLY A 264 6.03 -1.31 14.75
N MET A 265 5.81 -2.44 15.45
CA MET A 265 5.74 -3.76 14.83
C MET A 265 4.43 -3.95 14.04
N LEU A 266 3.30 -3.51 14.58
CA LEU A 266 2.00 -3.58 13.91
C LEU A 266 1.91 -2.66 12.69
N ARG A 267 2.55 -1.47 12.75
CA ARG A 267 2.74 -0.60 11.59
C ARG A 267 3.56 -1.27 10.49
N ARG A 268 4.59 -2.06 10.85
CA ARG A 268 5.42 -2.80 9.88
C ARG A 268 4.64 -3.93 9.22
N SER A 269 3.79 -4.65 9.95
CA SER A 269 2.94 -5.71 9.39
C SER A 269 1.80 -5.15 8.53
N GLN A 270 1.17 -4.04 8.92
CA GLN A 270 0.15 -3.38 8.09
C GLN A 270 0.74 -2.71 6.85
N ALA A 271 1.89 -2.03 6.96
CA ALA A 271 2.61 -1.51 5.80
C ALA A 271 3.05 -2.64 4.85
N LYS A 272 3.39 -3.81 5.42
CA LYS A 272 3.68 -5.03 4.66
C LYS A 272 2.43 -5.51 3.92
N LEU A 273 1.25 -5.65 4.54
CA LEU A 273 0.00 -6.01 3.85
C LEU A 273 -0.42 -5.00 2.77
N ALA A 274 -0.31 -3.69 3.04
CA ALA A 274 -0.63 -2.64 2.07
C ALA A 274 0.32 -2.64 0.86
N SER A 275 1.59 -2.99 1.07
CA SER A 275 2.58 -3.11 -0.02
C SER A 275 2.37 -4.34 -0.93
N GLN A 276 1.46 -5.24 -0.57
CA GLN A 276 1.19 -6.53 -1.23
C GLN A 276 -0.21 -6.61 -1.83
N GLU A 277 -0.88 -5.47 -2.02
CA GLU A 277 -2.22 -5.45 -2.59
C GLU A 277 -2.18 -5.81 -4.08
N VAL A 278 -2.80 -6.94 -4.43
CA VAL A 278 -3.01 -7.37 -5.82
C VAL A 278 -3.94 -6.37 -6.49
N THR A 279 -3.49 -5.75 -7.59
CA THR A 279 -4.26 -4.72 -8.27
C THR A 279 -4.38 -5.01 -9.76
N TRP A 280 -5.61 -5.13 -10.25
CA TRP A 280 -5.89 -5.23 -11.68
C TRP A 280 -5.93 -3.82 -12.30
N LEU A 281 -4.94 -3.54 -13.16
CA LEU A 281 -4.86 -2.28 -13.91
C LEU A 281 -5.81 -2.29 -15.11
N THR A 282 -5.97 -3.46 -15.74
CA THR A 282 -6.93 -3.72 -16.81
C THR A 282 -7.56 -5.10 -16.61
N SER A 283 -8.49 -5.51 -17.48
CA SER A 283 -9.06 -6.87 -17.45
C SER A 283 -8.03 -7.99 -17.72
N ARG A 284 -6.81 -7.66 -18.17
CA ARG A 284 -5.78 -8.61 -18.57
C ARG A 284 -4.38 -8.30 -18.03
N MET A 285 -4.23 -7.25 -17.22
CA MET A 285 -2.95 -6.82 -16.65
C MET A 285 -3.09 -6.55 -15.15
N CYS A 286 -2.36 -7.33 -14.36
CA CYS A 286 -2.34 -7.26 -12.91
C CYS A 286 -0.95 -6.89 -12.41
N VAL A 287 -0.87 -6.16 -11.31
CA VAL A 287 0.37 -5.86 -10.60
C VAL A 287 0.30 -6.42 -9.18
N VAL A 288 1.43 -6.99 -8.74
CA VAL A 288 1.64 -7.52 -7.40
C VAL A 288 2.95 -6.93 -6.88
N PRO A 289 2.89 -5.73 -6.29
CA PRO A 289 4.08 -5.09 -5.75
C PRO A 289 4.61 -5.84 -4.52
N ILE A 290 5.91 -5.71 -4.28
CA ILE A 290 6.56 -6.16 -3.05
C ILE A 290 7.37 -5.03 -2.43
N GLY A 291 7.32 -4.93 -1.10
CA GLY A 291 8.16 -4.01 -0.33
C GLY A 291 9.64 -4.43 -0.36
N ARG A 292 10.56 -3.44 -0.35
CA ARG A 292 12.01 -3.70 -0.35
C ARG A 292 12.48 -4.58 0.82
N ALA A 293 11.93 -4.36 2.01
CA ALA A 293 12.26 -5.16 3.19
C ALA A 293 11.73 -6.61 3.11
N ALA A 294 10.78 -6.87 2.22
CA ALA A 294 10.11 -8.16 2.08
C ALA A 294 10.73 -9.05 1.00
N LEU A 295 11.70 -8.54 0.21
CA LEU A 295 12.42 -9.31 -0.82
C LEU A 295 13.00 -10.63 -0.30
N ASP A 296 13.35 -10.71 0.99
CA ASP A 296 14.05 -11.86 1.60
C ASP A 296 13.20 -12.79 2.47
N GLN A 297 11.93 -12.47 2.74
CA GLN A 297 11.14 -13.15 3.78
C GLN A 297 9.76 -13.64 3.30
N TYR A 298 9.67 -14.13 2.08
CA TYR A 298 8.37 -14.24 1.41
C TYR A 298 7.93 -15.66 1.06
N ASP A 299 6.66 -15.94 1.37
CA ASP A 299 5.94 -17.15 0.98
C ASP A 299 5.22 -16.90 -0.36
N GLU A 300 5.67 -17.59 -1.40
CA GLU A 300 5.36 -17.27 -2.81
C GLU A 300 3.89 -17.55 -3.19
N ASP A 301 3.13 -18.22 -2.32
CA ASP A 301 1.78 -18.72 -2.59
C ASP A 301 0.63 -17.82 -2.08
N ASP A 302 0.92 -16.76 -1.32
CA ASP A 302 -0.14 -15.92 -0.69
C ASP A 302 -0.93 -15.03 -1.68
N TRP A 303 -0.28 -14.53 -2.73
CA TRP A 303 -0.94 -13.64 -3.70
C TRP A 303 -1.67 -14.41 -4.81
N VAL A 304 -1.32 -15.68 -5.04
CA VAL A 304 -1.88 -16.50 -6.13
C VAL A 304 -3.40 -16.71 -5.99
N PRO A 305 -3.94 -17.07 -4.79
CA PRO A 305 -5.38 -17.17 -4.56
C PRO A 305 -6.15 -15.86 -4.76
N ARG A 306 -5.47 -14.71 -4.83
CA ARG A 306 -6.09 -13.40 -5.05
C ARG A 306 -6.15 -13.04 -6.53
N VAL A 307 -5.33 -13.66 -7.37
CA VAL A 307 -5.34 -13.52 -8.84
C VAL A 307 -6.22 -14.61 -9.49
N ALA A 308 -6.17 -15.84 -8.96
CA ALA A 308 -6.89 -17.01 -9.46
C ALA A 308 -8.42 -16.85 -9.62
N PRO A 309 -9.16 -16.11 -8.76
CA PRO A 309 -10.61 -15.93 -8.89
C PRO A 309 -11.04 -15.24 -10.18
N SER A 310 -10.11 -14.61 -10.93
CA SER A 310 -10.39 -14.11 -12.28
C SER A 310 -10.79 -15.20 -13.27
N GLY A 311 -10.53 -16.48 -12.96
CA GLY A 311 -10.81 -17.63 -13.83
C GLY A 311 -9.98 -17.65 -15.12
N ARG A 312 -9.00 -16.75 -15.26
CA ARG A 312 -8.16 -16.61 -16.45
C ARG A 312 -6.82 -17.30 -16.24
N PRO A 313 -6.31 -18.02 -17.26
CA PRO A 313 -4.92 -18.45 -17.23
C PRO A 313 -4.02 -17.21 -17.23
N PHE A 314 -3.00 -17.18 -16.39
CA PHE A 314 -2.07 -16.06 -16.31
C PHE A 314 -0.62 -16.51 -16.38
N VAL A 315 0.24 -15.59 -16.83
CA VAL A 315 1.70 -15.74 -16.78
C VAL A 315 2.28 -14.64 -15.89
N VAL A 316 3.32 -14.97 -15.16
CA VAL A 316 4.00 -14.03 -14.27
C VAL A 316 5.26 -13.49 -14.94
N PHE A 317 5.32 -12.16 -15.01
CA PHE A 317 6.49 -11.38 -15.36
C PHE A 317 7.19 -11.00 -14.05
N ASN A 318 8.22 -11.77 -13.71
CA ASN A 318 8.99 -11.54 -12.49
C ASN A 318 10.01 -10.41 -12.68
N LEU A 319 9.77 -9.29 -12.00
CA LEU A 319 10.57 -8.07 -12.02
C LEU A 319 11.57 -8.02 -10.84
N THR A 320 11.80 -9.15 -10.16
CA THR A 320 12.78 -9.30 -9.09
C THR A 320 14.02 -10.06 -9.56
N PRO A 321 15.17 -9.92 -8.89
CA PRO A 321 16.36 -10.70 -9.21
C PRO A 321 16.27 -12.16 -8.70
N LYS A 322 15.21 -12.53 -7.98
CA LYS A 322 15.04 -13.88 -7.40
C LYS A 322 14.25 -14.77 -8.34
N THR A 323 14.60 -16.04 -8.42
CA THR A 323 13.77 -17.02 -9.11
C THR A 323 12.57 -17.39 -8.24
N LEU A 324 11.38 -17.23 -8.79
CA LEU A 324 10.14 -17.72 -8.18
C LEU A 324 9.98 -19.22 -8.44
N ARG A 325 9.39 -19.94 -7.49
CA ARG A 325 9.18 -21.39 -7.46
C ARG A 325 7.71 -21.82 -7.39
N GLY A 326 6.77 -20.87 -7.32
CA GLY A 326 5.33 -21.18 -7.22
C GLY A 326 4.74 -21.88 -8.45
N ASN A 327 3.54 -22.44 -8.26
CA ASN A 327 2.83 -23.26 -9.26
C ASN A 327 2.07 -22.39 -10.30
N TYR A 328 2.81 -21.61 -11.08
CA TYR A 328 2.31 -20.76 -12.15
C TYR A 328 3.29 -20.71 -13.33
N GLN A 329 2.81 -20.33 -14.51
CA GLN A 329 3.69 -20.14 -15.66
C GLN A 329 4.55 -18.88 -15.44
N LEU A 330 5.86 -19.07 -15.41
CA LEU A 330 6.84 -17.99 -15.48
C LEU A 330 7.20 -17.75 -16.94
N GLU A 331 7.16 -16.50 -17.37
CA GLU A 331 7.75 -16.16 -18.66
C GLU A 331 9.29 -16.21 -18.49
N PRO A 332 10.04 -16.95 -19.33
CA PRO A 332 11.48 -17.12 -19.23
C PRO A 332 12.20 -15.86 -19.72
N ILE A 333 11.97 -14.77 -19.01
CA ILE A 333 12.57 -13.50 -19.26
C ILE A 333 13.84 -13.47 -18.43
N SER A 334 14.98 -13.77 -19.07
CA SER A 334 16.30 -13.54 -18.49
C SER A 334 16.53 -12.03 -18.38
N LEU A 335 15.91 -11.37 -17.41
CA LEU A 335 16.08 -9.96 -17.14
C LEU A 335 16.55 -9.77 -15.71
N SER A 336 17.85 -9.57 -15.61
CA SER A 336 18.44 -8.92 -14.46
C SER A 336 17.88 -7.49 -14.40
N MET A 337 16.79 -7.28 -13.66
CA MET A 337 16.32 -5.96 -13.19
C MET A 337 17.34 -5.26 -12.26
N ARG A 338 18.61 -5.68 -12.31
CA ARG A 338 19.72 -5.09 -11.56
C ARG A 338 20.04 -3.75 -12.18
N SER A 339 19.71 -2.70 -11.45
CA SER A 339 20.29 -1.40 -11.64
C SER A 339 21.59 -1.27 -10.85
N VAL A 340 22.42 -0.31 -11.23
CA VAL A 340 23.67 0.00 -10.51
C VAL A 340 23.40 0.61 -9.12
N HIS A 341 22.21 1.16 -8.92
CA HIS A 341 21.76 1.73 -7.65
C HIS A 341 20.22 1.66 -7.54
N PRO A 342 19.61 1.49 -6.35
CA PRO A 342 18.15 1.39 -6.22
C PRO A 342 17.33 2.62 -6.65
N LEU A 343 17.95 3.78 -6.87
CA LEU A 343 17.30 4.96 -7.45
C LEU A 343 17.36 4.99 -8.99
N VAL A 344 18.23 4.18 -9.59
CA VAL A 344 18.44 4.13 -11.03
C VAL A 344 17.38 3.22 -11.64
N PRO A 345 16.61 3.68 -12.65
CA PRO A 345 15.66 2.84 -13.36
C PRO A 345 16.36 1.65 -14.06
N PRO A 346 15.64 0.53 -14.26
CA PRO A 346 16.13 -0.59 -15.05
C PRO A 346 16.55 -0.15 -16.47
N PRO A 347 17.45 -0.90 -17.14
CA PRO A 347 17.85 -0.62 -18.51
C PRO A 347 16.65 -0.53 -19.47
N ILE A 348 16.63 0.47 -20.35
CA ILE A 348 15.52 0.64 -21.31
C ILE A 348 15.36 -0.57 -22.23
N GLU A 349 16.44 -1.23 -22.62
CA GLU A 349 16.42 -2.44 -23.44
C GLU A 349 15.67 -3.57 -22.74
N THR A 350 15.80 -3.63 -21.41
CA THR A 350 15.10 -4.60 -20.57
C THR A 350 13.60 -4.32 -20.58
N ILE A 351 13.21 -3.05 -20.42
CA ILE A 351 11.81 -2.63 -20.43
C ILE A 351 11.18 -2.89 -21.81
N LEU A 352 11.86 -2.53 -22.90
CA LEU A 352 11.38 -2.76 -24.27
C LEU A 352 11.19 -4.25 -24.59
N ARG A 353 12.10 -5.12 -24.12
CA ARG A 353 11.95 -6.57 -24.24
C ARG A 353 10.71 -7.08 -23.49
N ILE A 354 10.43 -6.57 -22.29
CA ILE A 354 9.20 -6.89 -21.55
C ILE A 354 7.99 -6.44 -22.34
N CYS A 355 7.95 -5.19 -22.81
CA CYS A 355 6.84 -4.67 -23.61
C CYS A 355 6.58 -5.54 -24.84
N SER A 356 7.62 -5.91 -25.58
CA SER A 356 7.51 -6.78 -26.75
C SER A 356 6.97 -8.17 -26.41
N SER A 357 7.49 -8.81 -25.35
CA SER A 357 7.02 -10.12 -24.87
C SER A 357 5.57 -10.06 -24.41
N VAL A 358 5.18 -9.05 -23.63
CA VAL A 358 3.81 -8.82 -23.18
C VAL A 358 2.85 -8.69 -24.35
N VAL A 359 3.16 -7.83 -25.33
CA VAL A 359 2.29 -7.62 -26.50
C VAL A 359 2.16 -8.91 -27.31
N THR A 360 3.27 -9.63 -27.49
CA THR A 360 3.28 -10.91 -28.22
C THR A 360 2.43 -11.96 -27.52
N PHE A 361 2.59 -12.10 -26.19
CA PHE A 361 1.83 -13.03 -25.37
C PHE A 361 0.33 -12.71 -25.39
N LEU A 362 -0.04 -11.45 -25.13
CA LEU A 362 -1.44 -11.03 -25.07
C LEU A 362 -2.15 -11.15 -26.42
N ARG A 363 -1.43 -10.95 -27.52
CA ARG A 363 -1.92 -11.14 -28.90
C ARG A 363 -2.17 -12.61 -29.21
N ASN A 364 -1.27 -13.51 -28.80
CA ASN A 364 -1.37 -14.94 -29.10
C ASN A 364 -2.34 -15.68 -28.17
N ARG A 365 -2.65 -15.14 -26.98
CA ARG A 365 -3.51 -15.79 -25.98
C ARG A 365 -4.63 -14.85 -25.50
N PRO A 366 -5.73 -14.65 -26.27
CA PRO A 366 -6.73 -13.60 -26.00
C PRO A 366 -7.46 -13.73 -24.65
N LEU A 367 -7.53 -14.94 -24.09
CA LEU A 367 -8.17 -15.20 -22.79
C LEU A 367 -7.20 -15.05 -21.59
N ALA A 368 -5.89 -15.04 -21.84
CA ALA A 368 -4.88 -15.02 -20.80
C ALA A 368 -4.61 -13.61 -20.25
N ALA A 369 -4.23 -13.55 -18.98
CA ALA A 369 -3.77 -12.35 -18.28
C ALA A 369 -2.25 -12.39 -18.03
N ILE A 370 -1.69 -11.23 -17.70
CA ILE A 370 -0.30 -11.09 -17.23
C ILE A 370 -0.28 -10.55 -15.80
N VAL A 371 0.72 -10.96 -15.03
CA VAL A 371 0.97 -10.49 -13.67
C VAL A 371 2.38 -9.93 -13.59
N PHE A 372 2.54 -8.65 -13.28
CA PHE A 372 3.84 -8.07 -12.93
C PHE A 372 4.10 -8.21 -11.44
N TYR A 373 5.08 -9.03 -11.08
CA TYR A 373 5.49 -9.26 -9.71
C TYR A 373 6.85 -8.62 -9.44
N GLY A 374 6.95 -7.71 -8.48
CA GLY A 374 8.24 -7.13 -8.09
C GLY A 374 8.16 -5.82 -7.33
N LEU A 375 9.28 -5.09 -7.21
CA LEU A 375 9.30 -3.82 -6.49
C LEU A 375 8.26 -2.85 -7.06
N GLU A 376 7.55 -2.12 -6.19
CA GLU A 376 6.45 -1.23 -6.61
C GLU A 376 6.88 -0.27 -7.72
N ALA A 377 8.02 0.41 -7.55
CA ALA A 377 8.59 1.30 -8.57
C ALA A 377 8.79 0.63 -9.94
N HIS A 378 9.18 -0.65 -9.97
CA HIS A 378 9.38 -1.41 -11.20
C HIS A 378 8.05 -1.82 -11.83
N CYS A 379 7.09 -2.30 -11.02
CA CYS A 379 5.77 -2.66 -11.50
C CYS A 379 5.07 -1.45 -12.13
N LEU A 380 5.13 -0.28 -11.49
CA LEU A 380 4.57 0.96 -12.00
C LEU A 380 5.24 1.37 -13.32
N LEU A 381 6.57 1.43 -13.35
CA LEU A 381 7.33 1.83 -14.55
C LEU A 381 7.06 0.92 -15.74
N VAL A 382 7.14 -0.40 -15.55
CA VAL A 382 6.92 -1.39 -16.61
C VAL A 382 5.47 -1.37 -17.09
N SER A 383 4.50 -1.22 -16.18
CA SER A 383 3.08 -1.13 -16.55
C SER A 383 2.80 0.13 -17.38
N SER A 384 3.34 1.29 -16.97
CA SER A 384 3.25 2.53 -17.75
C SER A 384 3.91 2.38 -19.12
N ALA A 385 5.10 1.78 -19.17
CA ALA A 385 5.81 1.54 -20.42
C ALA A 385 4.99 0.64 -21.37
N VAL A 386 4.32 -0.41 -20.88
CA VAL A 386 3.44 -1.26 -21.70
C VAL A 386 2.25 -0.49 -22.25
N LEU A 387 1.58 0.34 -21.43
CA LEU A 387 0.45 1.15 -21.88
C LEU A 387 0.86 2.14 -22.97
N MET A 388 2.01 2.78 -22.81
CA MET A 388 2.56 3.72 -23.79
C MET A 388 3.08 3.01 -25.05
N TYR A 389 3.73 1.84 -24.89
CA TYR A 389 4.19 1.01 -26.01
C TYR A 389 3.03 0.52 -26.88
N CYS A 390 1.89 0.20 -26.25
CA CYS A 390 0.64 -0.15 -26.92
C CYS A 390 -0.13 1.06 -27.48
N LYS A 391 0.36 2.29 -27.31
CA LYS A 391 -0.32 3.54 -27.68
C LYS A 391 -1.69 3.72 -27.05
N LEU A 392 -1.90 3.15 -25.85
CA LEU A 392 -3.15 3.33 -25.09
C LEU A 392 -3.15 4.64 -24.30
N ILE A 393 -1.97 5.11 -23.91
CA ILE A 393 -1.77 6.37 -23.19
C ILE A 393 -0.59 7.11 -23.84
N GLY A 394 -0.74 8.41 -24.03
CA GLY A 394 0.24 9.24 -24.73
C GLY A 394 1.37 9.75 -23.86
N ASP A 395 1.11 10.00 -22.57
CA ASP A 395 2.04 10.71 -21.69
C ASP A 395 2.36 9.92 -20.40
N ALA A 396 3.59 10.07 -19.92
CA ALA A 396 4.06 9.38 -18.72
C ALA A 396 3.27 9.76 -17.45
N SER A 397 2.86 11.03 -17.34
CA SER A 397 2.03 11.51 -16.22
C SER A 397 0.66 10.85 -16.23
N ASP A 398 -0.03 10.83 -17.39
CA ASP A 398 -1.35 10.21 -17.53
C ASP A 398 -1.29 8.70 -17.25
N ALA A 399 -0.21 8.04 -17.68
CA ALA A 399 -0.01 6.62 -17.42
C ALA A 399 0.18 6.36 -15.93
N LEU A 400 0.91 7.23 -15.23
CA LEU A 400 1.06 7.16 -13.79
C LEU A 400 -0.26 7.44 -13.07
N ASP A 401 -1.01 8.46 -13.47
CA ASP A 401 -2.29 8.84 -12.86
C ASP A 401 -3.32 7.72 -13.03
N PHE A 402 -3.39 7.10 -14.21
CA PHE A 402 -4.24 5.95 -14.48
C PHE A 402 -3.94 4.80 -13.49
N ILE A 403 -2.67 4.46 -13.32
CA ILE A 403 -2.25 3.36 -12.44
C ILE A 403 -2.44 3.75 -10.97
N SER A 404 -2.07 4.96 -10.58
CA SER A 404 -2.12 5.47 -9.20
C SER A 404 -3.56 5.57 -8.71
N ASN A 405 -4.50 5.95 -9.57
CA ASN A 405 -5.94 5.94 -9.26
C ASN A 405 -6.47 4.53 -8.96
N LYS A 406 -5.97 3.50 -9.66
CA LYS A 406 -6.32 2.09 -9.39
C LYS A 406 -5.61 1.53 -8.15
N ARG A 407 -4.35 1.92 -7.95
CA ARG A 407 -3.47 1.45 -6.87
C ARG A 407 -3.66 2.17 -5.54
N ARG A 408 -4.28 3.37 -5.55
CA ARG A 408 -4.28 4.30 -4.40
C ARG A 408 -2.85 4.61 -3.90
N SER A 409 -1.87 4.61 -4.79
CA SER A 409 -0.45 4.86 -4.47
C SER A 409 -0.10 6.33 -4.72
N ALA A 410 0.65 6.95 -3.81
CA ALA A 410 1.12 8.34 -3.92
C ALA A 410 2.50 8.45 -4.60
N GLN A 411 3.03 7.35 -5.14
CA GLN A 411 4.37 7.32 -5.71
C GLN A 411 4.44 8.12 -7.01
N ARG A 412 5.45 9.01 -7.11
CA ARG A 412 5.75 9.75 -8.34
C ARG A 412 6.91 9.11 -9.08
N PHE A 413 6.91 9.23 -10.41
CA PHE A 413 8.07 8.88 -11.21
C PHE A 413 9.19 9.90 -11.01
N SER A 414 10.42 9.39 -10.90
CA SER A 414 11.61 10.21 -10.88
C SER A 414 11.85 10.84 -12.27
N PRO A 415 12.58 11.97 -12.36
CA PRO A 415 12.92 12.58 -13.64
C PRO A 415 13.61 11.63 -14.64
N SER A 416 14.43 10.69 -14.16
CA SER A 416 15.00 9.63 -15.00
C SER A 416 13.96 8.63 -15.50
N GLN A 417 13.00 8.22 -14.66
CA GLN A 417 11.91 7.33 -15.08
C GLN A 417 11.01 7.98 -16.14
N ILE A 418 10.69 9.27 -15.98
CA ILE A 418 9.91 10.03 -16.98
C ILE A 418 10.66 10.07 -18.31
N ARG A 419 11.95 10.42 -18.32
CA ARG A 419 12.77 10.40 -19.54
C ARG A 419 12.84 9.03 -20.20
N THR A 420 12.93 7.95 -19.42
CA THR A 420 12.86 6.59 -19.97
C THR A 420 11.54 6.32 -20.67
N LEU A 421 10.40 6.72 -20.07
CA LEU A 421 9.07 6.57 -20.67
C LEU A 421 8.90 7.43 -21.93
N ASP A 422 9.37 8.67 -21.92
CA ASP A 422 9.34 9.56 -23.09
C ASP A 422 10.18 9.02 -24.24
N LEU A 423 11.34 8.42 -23.93
CA LEU A 423 12.14 7.75 -24.95
C LEU A 423 11.40 6.55 -25.54
N ILE A 424 10.74 5.73 -24.71
CA ILE A 424 9.91 4.62 -25.19
C ILE A 424 8.77 5.12 -26.09
N LYS A 425 8.09 6.21 -25.72
CA LYS A 425 7.04 6.86 -26.54
C LYS A 425 7.59 7.26 -27.91
N ASN A 426 8.74 7.91 -27.94
CA ASN A 426 9.35 8.38 -29.19
C ASN A 426 9.75 7.20 -30.09
N LEU A 427 10.31 6.14 -29.53
CA LEU A 427 10.68 4.91 -30.24
C LEU A 427 9.48 4.21 -30.88
N THR A 428 8.30 4.25 -30.25
CA THR A 428 7.09 3.54 -30.71
C THR A 428 6.20 4.38 -31.63
N SER A 429 6.37 5.71 -31.62
CA SER A 429 5.57 6.66 -32.42
C SER A 429 6.04 6.76 -33.87
N SER A 430 7.32 6.53 -34.15
CA SER A 430 7.86 6.53 -35.51
C SER A 430 7.31 5.35 -36.32
N ALA A 431 6.70 5.63 -37.48
CA ALA A 431 6.20 4.63 -38.44
C ALA A 431 7.29 3.69 -39.00
N SER A 432 8.55 3.91 -38.62
CA SER A 432 9.68 3.05 -38.89
C SER A 432 10.59 3.06 -37.66
N VAL A 433 10.54 1.99 -36.86
CA VAL A 433 11.49 1.69 -35.76
C VAL A 433 12.96 1.75 -36.24
N VAL A 434 13.17 1.73 -37.56
CA VAL A 434 14.44 1.75 -38.28
C VAL A 434 15.19 3.10 -38.19
N LEU A 435 14.54 4.22 -37.85
CA LEU A 435 15.17 5.57 -37.95
C LEU A 435 15.63 6.21 -36.62
N PHE A 436 15.36 5.62 -35.46
CA PHE A 436 15.92 6.09 -34.19
C PHE A 436 17.04 5.14 -33.76
N PRO A 437 18.32 5.42 -34.06
CA PRO A 437 19.39 4.54 -33.65
C PRO A 437 19.51 4.61 -32.12
N MET A 438 19.16 3.52 -31.44
CA MET A 438 19.42 3.40 -30.01
C MET A 438 20.92 3.55 -29.72
N SER A 439 21.76 3.03 -30.62
CA SER A 439 23.21 3.26 -30.56
C SER A 439 23.56 4.57 -31.25
N ARG A 440 23.99 5.55 -30.45
CA ARG A 440 24.59 6.78 -30.94
C ARG A 440 25.86 6.99 -30.12
N PRO A 441 27.01 6.44 -30.55
CA PRO A 441 28.23 6.53 -29.77
C PRO A 441 28.67 7.99 -29.59
N MET A 442 28.96 8.36 -28.34
CA MET A 442 29.42 9.69 -27.97
C MET A 442 30.67 9.58 -27.09
N LEU A 443 31.45 10.65 -27.04
CA LEU A 443 32.57 10.81 -26.11
C LEU A 443 32.17 11.80 -25.02
N LEU A 444 32.36 11.42 -23.76
CA LEU A 444 32.24 12.33 -22.62
C LEU A 444 33.56 13.07 -22.41
N CYS A 445 33.56 14.37 -22.70
CA CYS A 445 34.74 15.21 -22.68
C CYS A 445 34.96 15.80 -21.28
N SER A 446 33.93 16.45 -20.73
CA SER A 446 33.95 17.07 -19.41
C SER A 446 32.54 17.15 -18.82
N LEU A 447 32.48 17.41 -17.52
CA LEU A 447 31.24 17.78 -16.83
C LEU A 447 31.47 19.00 -15.95
N SER A 448 30.41 19.75 -15.70
CA SER A 448 30.44 20.84 -14.73
C SER A 448 29.17 20.89 -13.89
N PHE A 449 29.27 21.39 -12.67
CA PHE A 449 28.15 21.51 -11.77
C PHE A 449 28.24 22.74 -10.87
N SER A 450 27.08 23.24 -10.45
CA SER A 450 26.99 24.38 -9.53
C SER A 450 27.49 24.00 -8.13
N SER A 451 27.94 24.98 -7.35
CA SER A 451 28.45 24.73 -6.01
C SER A 451 27.43 23.98 -5.13
N LEU A 452 27.91 22.95 -4.43
CA LEU A 452 27.12 22.18 -3.48
C LEU A 452 27.41 22.71 -2.06
N PRO A 453 26.40 23.17 -1.29
CA PRO A 453 26.62 23.77 0.03
C PRO A 453 27.44 22.90 0.99
N ILE A 454 27.22 21.59 0.94
CA ILE A 454 27.93 20.62 1.77
C ILE A 454 29.44 20.55 1.45
N LEU A 455 29.84 20.87 0.22
CA LEU A 455 31.23 20.85 -0.25
C LEU A 455 31.93 22.20 -0.09
N ALA A 456 31.19 23.30 0.07
CA ALA A 456 31.71 24.67 0.10
C ALA A 456 32.41 25.08 1.41
N GLY A 457 32.30 24.28 2.48
CA GLY A 457 32.95 24.57 3.76
C GLY A 457 34.48 24.39 3.71
N ILE A 458 35.23 25.43 4.07
CA ILE A 458 36.72 25.51 4.08
C ILE A 458 37.40 24.39 4.92
N ARG A 459 36.64 23.62 5.71
CA ARG A 459 37.09 22.49 6.56
C ARG A 459 36.30 21.20 6.39
N SER A 460 35.51 21.05 5.32
CA SER A 460 34.55 19.93 5.22
C SER A 460 35.23 18.55 5.18
N GLY A 461 36.45 18.45 4.63
CA GLY A 461 37.15 17.18 4.40
C GLY A 461 36.41 16.25 3.43
N LEU A 462 35.34 16.73 2.80
CA LEU A 462 34.45 15.98 1.94
C LEU A 462 35.00 15.93 0.52
N ARG A 463 35.02 14.72 -0.06
CA ARG A 463 35.49 14.50 -1.43
C ARG A 463 34.30 14.18 -2.33
N PRO A 464 34.02 15.00 -3.36
CA PRO A 464 33.05 14.64 -4.38
C PRO A 464 33.55 13.43 -5.17
N ILE A 465 32.63 12.55 -5.52
CA ILE A 465 32.89 11.33 -6.27
C ILE A 465 31.86 11.27 -7.39
N VAL A 466 32.34 11.17 -8.63
CA VAL A 466 31.51 10.93 -9.80
C VAL A 466 31.82 9.53 -10.34
N GLU A 467 30.78 8.75 -10.59
CA GLU A 467 30.87 7.45 -11.25
C GLU A 467 29.95 7.44 -12.47
N VAL A 468 30.47 7.01 -13.62
CA VAL A 468 29.76 6.95 -14.89
C VAL A 468 29.66 5.50 -15.33
N PHE A 469 28.45 5.08 -15.66
CA PHE A 469 28.13 3.72 -16.11
C PHE A 469 27.46 3.75 -17.47
N VAL A 470 27.72 2.71 -18.26
CA VAL A 470 26.97 2.36 -19.48
C VAL A 470 26.29 1.02 -19.22
N GLY A 471 24.96 1.01 -19.24
CA GLY A 471 24.18 -0.11 -18.71
C GLY A 471 24.51 -0.35 -17.23
N THR A 472 25.07 -1.53 -16.92
CA THR A 472 25.51 -1.90 -15.56
C THR A 472 27.03 -1.83 -15.37
N SER A 473 27.79 -1.53 -16.44
CA SER A 473 29.25 -1.51 -16.42
C SER A 473 29.77 -0.11 -16.09
N LYS A 474 30.63 0.00 -15.07
CA LYS A 474 31.30 1.27 -14.76
C LYS A 474 32.37 1.54 -15.82
N VAL A 475 32.23 2.67 -16.52
CA VAL A 475 33.16 3.07 -17.58
C VAL A 475 34.15 4.13 -17.13
N TRP A 476 33.83 4.90 -16.09
CA TRP A 476 34.70 5.94 -15.54
C TRP A 476 34.36 6.27 -14.09
N ASP A 477 35.36 6.67 -13.31
CA ASP A 477 35.15 7.31 -12.01
C ASP A 477 36.23 8.34 -11.69
N SER A 478 35.91 9.25 -10.78
CA SER A 478 36.80 10.33 -10.36
C SER A 478 37.85 9.91 -9.33
N ILE A 479 37.82 8.67 -8.83
CA ILE A 479 38.78 8.17 -7.81
C ILE A 479 40.03 7.64 -8.50
N GLY A 480 39.86 6.89 -9.60
CA GLY A 480 40.94 6.32 -10.40
C GLY A 480 41.52 7.29 -11.44
N SER A 481 40.89 8.44 -11.66
CA SER A 481 41.38 9.46 -12.60
C SER A 481 42.54 10.27 -12.01
N LYS A 482 43.56 10.57 -12.84
CA LYS A 482 44.63 11.53 -12.50
C LYS A 482 44.13 12.99 -12.50
N SER A 483 42.93 13.24 -13.05
CA SER A 483 42.29 14.55 -13.07
C SER A 483 41.73 14.88 -11.68
N ALA A 484 42.37 15.78 -10.95
CA ALA A 484 41.81 16.29 -9.70
C ALA A 484 40.62 17.21 -9.99
N PHE A 485 39.58 17.16 -9.15
CA PHE A 485 38.55 18.21 -9.17
C PHE A 485 39.25 19.56 -8.96
N THR A 486 39.19 20.44 -9.95
CA THR A 486 39.50 21.85 -9.73
C THR A 486 38.28 22.45 -9.04
N ILE A 487 38.18 22.25 -7.72
CA ILE A 487 37.17 22.90 -6.88
C ILE A 487 37.55 24.37 -6.82
N SER A 488 37.09 25.13 -7.81
CA SER A 488 37.27 26.56 -7.83
C SER A 488 36.48 27.21 -6.70
N LYS A 489 37.00 28.32 -6.15
CA LYS A 489 36.26 29.19 -5.21
C LYS A 489 35.06 29.91 -5.88
N THR A 490 34.82 29.67 -7.17
CA THR A 490 33.71 30.22 -7.95
C THR A 490 32.42 29.38 -7.82
N LEU A 491 31.31 29.93 -8.29
CA LEU A 491 29.95 29.37 -8.23
C LEU A 491 29.75 27.99 -8.91
N SER A 492 30.76 27.45 -9.59
CA SER A 492 30.73 26.16 -10.31
C SER A 492 32.07 25.42 -10.28
N SER A 493 32.01 24.09 -10.32
CA SER A 493 33.15 23.16 -10.44
C SER A 493 33.12 22.46 -11.80
N GLU A 494 34.28 22.27 -12.43
CA GLU A 494 34.44 21.57 -13.71
C GLU A 494 35.43 20.41 -13.56
N LEU A 495 35.17 19.33 -14.29
CA LEU A 495 35.93 18.09 -14.25
C LEU A 495 36.17 17.58 -15.67
N GLU A 496 37.43 17.55 -16.08
CA GLU A 496 37.88 16.97 -17.34
C GLU A 496 37.98 15.45 -17.23
N ILE A 497 37.32 14.75 -18.17
CA ILE A 497 37.16 13.29 -18.15
C ILE A 497 38.08 12.60 -19.16
N GLY A 498 38.35 13.23 -20.31
CA GLY A 498 39.30 12.73 -21.30
C GLY A 498 38.71 11.78 -22.35
N HIS A 499 37.49 12.07 -22.83
CA HIS A 499 36.83 11.36 -23.94
C HIS A 499 36.45 9.90 -23.66
N VAL A 500 35.66 9.66 -22.61
CA VAL A 500 35.13 8.32 -22.31
C VAL A 500 34.02 7.97 -23.30
N ARG A 501 34.13 6.81 -23.96
CA ARG A 501 33.11 6.31 -24.89
C ARG A 501 31.83 5.93 -24.16
N LEU A 502 30.72 6.49 -24.60
CA LEU A 502 29.36 6.23 -24.14
C LEU A 502 28.52 5.71 -25.30
N ASP A 503 27.74 4.65 -25.08
CA ASP A 503 26.78 4.14 -26.06
C ASP A 503 25.63 3.39 -25.38
N GLY A 504 24.39 3.84 -25.56
CA GLY A 504 23.21 3.30 -24.90
C GLY A 504 22.79 4.08 -23.64
N GLN A 505 22.26 3.38 -22.63
CA GLN A 505 21.85 3.99 -21.36
C GLN A 505 23.06 4.39 -20.51
N VAL A 506 23.19 5.68 -20.24
CA VAL A 506 24.26 6.27 -19.41
C VAL A 506 23.70 6.64 -18.05
N THR A 507 24.38 6.22 -16.98
CA THR A 507 24.07 6.61 -15.60
C THR A 507 25.24 7.39 -15.02
N VAL A 508 24.95 8.56 -14.45
CA VAL A 508 25.91 9.34 -13.66
C VAL A 508 25.47 9.35 -12.21
N LEU A 509 26.35 8.91 -11.31
CA LEU A 509 26.16 8.95 -9.86
C LEU A 509 27.06 10.04 -9.27
N MET A 510 26.48 11.00 -8.56
CA MET A 510 27.21 12.00 -7.81
C MET A 510 27.10 11.68 -6.32
N SER A 511 28.23 11.40 -5.69
CA SER A 511 28.34 11.04 -4.29
C SER A 511 29.39 11.89 -3.57
N TYR A 512 29.45 11.78 -2.25
CA TYR A 512 30.58 12.28 -1.47
C TYR A 512 31.03 11.25 -0.44
N SER A 513 32.28 11.37 0.01
CA SER A 513 32.79 10.63 1.18
C SER A 513 33.61 11.54 2.09
N ARG A 514 33.56 11.26 3.40
CA ARG A 514 34.44 11.87 4.42
C ARG A 514 35.72 11.04 4.65
N SER A 515 35.66 9.76 4.37
CA SER A 515 36.73 8.79 4.64
C SER A 515 37.29 8.28 3.31
N ASP A 516 37.90 7.09 3.31
CA ASP A 516 38.45 6.48 2.09
C ASP A 516 37.36 6.35 0.99
N PRO A 517 37.46 7.11 -0.11
CA PRO A 517 36.46 7.11 -1.17
C PRO A 517 36.39 5.77 -1.92
N SER A 518 37.39 4.90 -1.78
CA SER A 518 37.38 3.56 -2.37
C SER A 518 36.42 2.61 -1.64
N ASN A 519 36.10 2.86 -0.36
CA ASN A 519 35.17 2.06 0.41
C ASN A 519 33.70 2.41 0.04
N PRO A 520 32.92 1.48 -0.57
CA PRO A 520 31.55 1.75 -1.00
C PRO A 520 30.61 2.19 0.13
N THR A 521 30.81 1.66 1.34
CA THR A 521 29.96 1.97 2.51
C THR A 521 30.14 3.40 3.03
N SER A 522 31.24 4.05 2.65
CA SER A 522 31.52 5.44 3.03
C SER A 522 30.88 6.47 2.09
N LYS A 523 30.42 6.03 0.92
CA LYS A 523 29.86 6.91 -0.11
C LYS A 523 28.42 7.23 0.22
N LYS A 524 28.09 8.52 0.23
CA LYS A 524 26.72 9.01 0.32
C LYS A 524 26.29 9.59 -1.03
N LEU A 525 25.28 9.00 -1.63
CA LEU A 525 24.74 9.43 -2.91
C LEU A 525 23.93 10.72 -2.75
N LEU A 526 24.29 11.76 -3.50
CA LEU A 526 23.54 13.02 -3.57
C LEU A 526 22.41 12.88 -4.59
N PHE A 527 22.74 12.50 -5.82
CA PHE A 527 21.79 12.33 -6.89
C PHE A 527 22.28 11.36 -7.96
N CYS A 528 21.35 10.84 -8.75
CA CYS A 528 21.65 10.18 -10.01
C CYS A 528 20.98 10.88 -11.19
N LEU A 529 21.58 10.68 -12.36
CA LEU A 529 21.11 11.18 -13.65
C LEU A 529 21.20 10.04 -14.66
N VAL A 530 20.09 9.72 -15.32
CA VAL A 530 20.05 8.71 -16.38
C VAL A 530 19.57 9.30 -17.69
N PHE A 531 20.34 9.12 -18.74
CA PHE A 531 19.96 9.50 -20.09
C PHE A 531 20.41 8.43 -21.09
N HIS A 532 20.00 8.56 -22.34
CA HIS A 532 20.37 7.62 -23.39
C HIS A 532 21.07 8.35 -24.53
N THR A 533 22.17 7.80 -25.04
CA THR A 533 22.97 8.50 -26.06
C THR A 533 22.18 8.73 -27.36
N GLY A 534 21.26 7.84 -27.72
CA GLY A 534 20.35 8.02 -28.86
C GLY A 534 19.52 9.30 -28.83
N ALA A 535 19.22 9.84 -27.63
CA ALA A 535 18.46 11.07 -27.43
C ALA A 535 19.33 12.25 -26.93
N ALA A 536 20.64 12.07 -26.83
CA ALA A 536 21.55 13.08 -26.29
C ALA A 536 22.04 14.06 -27.38
N GLY A 537 22.22 15.32 -27.00
CA GLY A 537 22.96 16.32 -27.76
C GLY A 537 24.39 16.49 -27.22
N GLU A 538 25.23 17.24 -27.93
CA GLU A 538 26.62 17.52 -27.53
C GLU A 538 26.73 18.36 -26.25
N LEU A 539 25.70 19.13 -25.93
CA LEU A 539 25.62 19.89 -24.68
C LEU A 539 24.32 19.55 -23.95
N MET A 540 24.43 18.79 -22.87
CA MET A 540 23.29 18.41 -22.03
C MET A 540 23.29 19.25 -20.76
N LYS A 541 22.17 19.92 -20.45
CA LYS A 541 22.01 20.76 -19.27
C LYS A 541 20.86 20.22 -18.44
N PHE A 542 21.09 20.07 -17.14
CA PHE A 542 20.12 19.53 -16.19
C PHE A 542 20.03 20.46 -14.98
N GLY A 543 18.82 20.87 -14.63
CA GLY A 543 18.52 21.54 -13.37
C GLY A 543 18.24 20.55 -12.24
N ARG A 544 17.97 21.08 -11.05
CA ARG A 544 17.54 20.29 -9.87
C ARG A 544 16.31 19.41 -10.15
N ALA A 545 15.41 19.84 -11.03
CA ALA A 545 14.18 19.12 -11.39
C ALA A 545 14.42 17.96 -12.37
N ASP A 546 15.59 17.89 -13.02
CA ASP A 546 15.90 16.89 -14.05
C ASP A 546 16.74 15.71 -13.54
N ILE A 547 17.10 15.73 -12.25
CA ILE A 547 17.95 14.75 -11.57
C ILE A 547 17.19 14.03 -10.45
N ASP A 548 17.52 12.77 -10.20
CA ASP A 548 16.93 12.00 -9.12
C ASP A 548 17.74 12.25 -7.84
N VAL A 549 17.31 13.22 -7.04
CA VAL A 549 17.97 13.53 -5.76
C VAL A 549 17.59 12.51 -4.70
N ASN A 550 18.60 12.04 -3.99
CA ASN A 550 18.42 11.11 -2.88
C ASN A 550 17.74 11.85 -1.72
N ALA A 551 16.57 11.38 -1.28
CA ALA A 551 15.73 12.07 -0.30
C ALA A 551 16.46 12.51 0.99
N PRO A 552 17.35 11.69 1.61
CA PRO A 552 18.12 12.11 2.79
C PRO A 552 19.10 13.26 2.53
N GLU A 553 19.45 13.52 1.28
CA GLU A 553 20.44 14.52 0.86
C GLU A 553 19.79 15.70 0.11
N GLU A 554 18.46 15.83 0.15
CA GLU A 554 17.71 16.85 -0.59
C GLU A 554 18.18 18.29 -0.29
N ASN A 555 18.45 18.59 0.98
CA ASN A 555 18.95 19.90 1.41
C ASN A 555 20.38 20.21 0.94
N ASN A 556 21.11 19.19 0.46
CA ASN A 556 22.49 19.34 -0.01
C ASN A 556 22.57 19.64 -1.50
N VAL A 557 21.46 19.58 -2.24
CA VAL A 557 21.37 19.94 -3.66
C VAL A 557 20.46 21.16 -3.81
N PRO A 558 21.03 22.36 -4.06
CA PRO A 558 20.26 23.60 -4.02
C PRO A 558 19.24 23.71 -5.16
N THR A 559 18.24 24.58 -5.01
CA THR A 559 17.15 24.74 -5.97
C THR A 559 17.60 25.30 -7.31
N ASP A 560 18.66 26.12 -7.32
CA ASP A 560 19.31 26.68 -8.51
C ASP A 560 20.42 25.79 -9.07
N PHE A 561 20.55 24.55 -8.57
CA PHE A 561 21.57 23.61 -9.02
C PHE A 561 21.51 23.36 -10.52
N ARG A 562 22.67 23.42 -11.18
CA ARG A 562 22.87 23.08 -12.58
C ARG A 562 23.97 22.04 -12.72
N PHE A 563 23.74 21.08 -13.59
CA PHE A 563 24.68 20.05 -14.01
C PHE A 563 24.76 20.04 -15.54
N VAL A 564 25.97 20.06 -16.08
CA VAL A 564 26.21 20.15 -17.52
C VAL A 564 27.18 19.05 -17.94
N LEU A 565 26.84 18.35 -19.02
CA LEU A 565 27.71 17.38 -19.67
C LEU A 565 28.10 17.89 -21.05
N PHE A 566 29.40 17.85 -21.34
CA PHE A 566 29.95 18.13 -22.65
C PHE A 566 30.27 16.79 -23.33
N LEU A 567 29.50 16.49 -24.37
CA LEU A 567 29.59 15.29 -25.16
C LEU A 567 30.02 15.65 -26.58
N GLN A 568 30.69 14.74 -27.27
CA GLN A 568 31.06 14.90 -28.67
C GLN A 568 30.58 13.70 -29.47
N PHE A 569 30.02 13.93 -30.66
CA PHE A 569 29.70 12.81 -31.54
C PHE A 569 30.96 12.10 -32.02
N LEU A 570 30.92 10.77 -31.99
CA LEU A 570 31.92 9.96 -32.66
C LEU A 570 31.58 9.88 -34.16
N LEU A 571 31.76 10.97 -34.91
CA LEU A 571 31.82 10.90 -36.37
C LEU A 571 33.11 10.17 -36.75
N PHE A 572 33.04 9.24 -37.71
CA PHE A 572 34.08 8.30 -38.18
C PHE A 572 34.07 6.90 -37.51
N LEU A 573 33.19 6.01 -38.01
CA LEU A 573 33.51 4.60 -38.29
C LEU A 573 32.39 3.78 -38.99
N GLN A 574 31.27 4.40 -39.41
CA GLN A 574 30.34 3.71 -40.32
C GLN A 574 30.89 3.52 -41.75
N PHE A 575 31.94 4.25 -42.13
CA PHE A 575 32.58 4.10 -43.46
C PHE A 575 33.73 3.09 -43.51
N ALA A 576 34.43 2.79 -42.40
CA ALA A 576 35.56 1.85 -42.45
C ALA A 576 35.08 0.38 -42.47
N LEU A 577 34.00 0.05 -41.76
CA LEU A 577 33.37 -1.28 -41.84
C LEU A 577 32.71 -1.54 -43.21
N PHE A 578 32.40 -0.50 -43.98
CA PHE A 578 31.88 -0.63 -45.35
C PHE A 578 33.01 -0.74 -46.39
N ARG A 579 34.21 -0.21 -46.09
CA ARG A 579 35.38 -0.26 -46.97
C ARG A 579 36.05 -1.63 -46.95
N ASP A 580 36.17 -2.25 -45.77
CA ASP A 580 36.72 -3.61 -45.62
C ASP A 580 35.81 -4.69 -46.22
N SER A 581 34.54 -4.38 -46.49
CA SER A 581 33.60 -5.25 -47.21
C SER A 581 33.67 -5.13 -48.73
N LEU A 582 34.37 -4.13 -49.28
CA LEU A 582 34.49 -3.89 -50.73
C LEU A 582 35.89 -4.16 -51.29
N GLU A 583 36.92 -4.28 -50.45
CA GLU A 583 38.28 -4.69 -50.86
C GLU A 583 38.52 -6.20 -50.75
N GLY A 584 37.46 -6.99 -50.53
CA GLY A 584 37.47 -8.46 -50.45
C GLY A 584 36.61 -9.18 -51.49
N VAL A 585 36.35 -8.55 -52.65
CA VAL A 585 35.71 -9.19 -53.83
C VAL A 585 36.67 -9.21 -55.00
#